data_AF-A0A529ZUV4-F1
#
_entry.id   AF-A0A529ZUV4-F1
#
_cell.length_a   1.000
_cell.length_b   1.000
_cell.length_c   1.000
_cell.angle_alpha   90.00
_cell.angle_beta   90.00
_cell.angle_gamma   90.00
#
_symmetry.space_group_name_H-M   'P 1'
#
loop_
_entity.id
_entity.type
_entity.pdbx_description
1 polymer ?
#
loop_
_entity_poly.entity_id
_entity_poly.type
_entity_poly.pdbx_seq_one_letter_code
_entity_poly.pdbx_strand_id
1 'polypeptide(L)' 'MKAVVFEKFGETPTIQTVPDPKPAPDGVVIRVEATGLCRSDWHGWMGHDDGITLPHV' A
#
# COMPACT_ATOMS: atom_id res chain seq x y z
N MET A 1 -11.43 -1.34 -4.91
CA MET A 1 -10.35 -2.09 -5.59
C MET A 1 -9.76 -3.16 -4.70
N LYS A 2 -9.12 -4.21 -5.27
CA LYS A 2 -8.30 -5.15 -4.49
C LYS A 2 -6.94 -4.54 -4.20
N ALA A 3 -6.43 -4.72 -2.99
CA ALA A 3 -5.13 -4.22 -2.55
C ALA A 3 -4.48 -5.22 -1.59
N VAL A 4 -3.14 -5.20 -1.55
CA VAL A 4 -2.40 -5.82 -0.44
C VAL A 4 -2.43 -4.83 0.72
N VAL A 5 -2.89 -5.26 1.89
CA VAL A 5 -2.99 -4.43 3.08
C VAL A 5 -2.17 -5.07 4.20
N PHE A 6 -1.28 -4.30 4.82
CA PHE A 6 -0.65 -4.71 6.07
C PHE A 6 -1.21 -3.89 7.23
N GLU A 7 -1.78 -4.59 8.19
CA GLU A 7 -2.38 -3.99 9.40
C GLU A 7 -1.34 -3.77 10.51
N LYS A 8 -0.22 -4.48 10.42
CA LYS A 8 0.91 -4.40 11.34
C LYS A 8 2.21 -4.60 10.59
N PHE A 9 3.27 -3.97 11.10
CA PHE A 9 4.61 -4.14 10.55
C PHE A 9 5.13 -5.57 10.77
N GLY A 10 5.81 -6.12 9.77
CA GLY A 10 6.44 -7.45 9.82
C GLY A 10 5.48 -8.64 9.86
N GLU A 11 4.16 -8.44 9.91
CA GLU A 11 3.17 -9.51 9.80
C GLU A 11 2.74 -9.71 8.34
N THR A 12 2.42 -10.95 7.96
CA THR A 12 2.01 -11.30 6.59
C THR A 12 0.84 -10.43 6.13
N PRO A 13 1.00 -9.63 5.06
CA PRO A 13 -0.07 -8.81 4.52
C PRO A 13 -1.22 -9.67 3.97
N THR A 14 -2.42 -9.08 3.89
CA THR A 14 -3.61 -9.75 3.35
C THR A 14 -4.12 -9.03 2.12
N ILE A 15 -4.72 -9.77 1.18
CA ILE A 15 -5.43 -9.15 0.07
C ILE A 15 -6.82 -8.78 0.55
N GLN A 16 -7.16 -7.49 0.48
CA GLN A 16 -8.46 -6.96 0.90
C GLN A 16 -9.15 -6.22 -0.25
N THR A 17 -10.47 -6.06 -0.13
CA THR A 17 -11.22 -5.13 -1.00
C THR A 17 -11.36 -3.80 -0.25
N VAL A 18 -10.75 -2.76 -0.78
CA VAL A 18 -10.79 -1.39 -0.24
C VAL A 18 -11.61 -0.47 -1.15
N PRO A 19 -12.10 0.69 -0.67
CA PRO A 19 -12.76 1.67 -1.54
C PRO A 19 -11.88 2.11 -2.71
N ASP A 20 -12.48 2.46 -3.84
CA ASP A 20 -11.73 3.05 -4.96
C ASP A 20 -11.28 4.47 -4.59
N PRO A 21 -10.01 4.84 -4.89
CA PRO A 21 -9.47 6.14 -4.54
C PRO A 21 -10.14 7.24 -5.37
N LYS A 22 -10.24 8.43 -4.79
CA LYS A 22 -10.60 9.66 -5.50
C LYS A 22 -9.36 10.52 -5.63
N PRO A 23 -9.09 11.12 -6.80
CA PRO A 23 -7.91 11.96 -6.95
C PRO A 23 -8.07 13.25 -6.12
N ALA A 24 -6.95 13.75 -5.61
CA ALA A 24 -6.83 15.15 -5.18
C ALA A 24 -7.00 16.08 -6.40
N PRO A 25 -7.18 17.41 -6.22
CA PRO A 25 -7.39 18.34 -7.33
C PRO A 25 -6.35 18.27 -8.45
N ASP A 26 -5.10 17.96 -8.12
CA ASP A 26 -3.96 17.78 -9.02
C ASP A 26 -3.50 16.30 -9.12
N GLY A 27 -4.29 15.37 -8.57
CA GLY A 27 -4.01 13.95 -8.57
C GLY A 27 -4.60 13.21 -9.77
N VAL A 28 -4.14 11.97 -9.97
CA VAL A 28 -4.69 11.04 -10.97
C VAL A 28 -4.96 9.69 -10.32
N VAL A 29 -5.98 8.99 -10.83
CA VAL A 29 -6.24 7.58 -10.47
C VAL A 29 -5.73 6.70 -11.62
N ILE A 30 -4.83 5.77 -11.30
CA ILE A 30 -4.22 4.87 -12.27
C ILE A 30 -4.72 3.46 -12.03
N ARG A 31 -5.14 2.77 -13.10
CA ARG A 31 -5.38 1.33 -13.06
C ARG A 31 -4.04 0.60 -13.18
N VAL A 32 -3.58 0.00 -12.09
CA VAL A 32 -2.33 -0.76 -12.05
C VAL A 32 -2.54 -2.13 -12.69
N GLU A 33 -1.89 -2.39 -13.82
CA GLU A 33 -1.91 -3.70 -14.51
C GLU A 33 -0.84 -4.66 -13.97
N ALA A 34 0.32 -4.12 -13.58
CA ALA A 34 1.43 -4.86 -12.97
C ALA A 34 2.24 -3.94 -12.05
N THR A 35 2.78 -4.51 -10.97
CA THR A 35 3.71 -3.83 -10.06
C THR A 35 4.82 -4.79 -9.62
N GLY A 36 6.04 -4.28 -9.48
CA GLY A 36 7.17 -5.03 -8.94
C GLY A 36 7.35 -4.76 -7.45
N LEU A 37 7.93 -5.71 -6.72
CA LEU A 37 8.36 -5.51 -5.33
C LEU A 37 9.85 -5.23 -5.28
N CYS A 38 10.20 -4.15 -4.61
CA CYS A 38 11.55 -3.69 -4.35
C CYS A 38 11.91 -3.88 -2.87
N ARG A 39 13.20 -3.73 -2.55
CA ARG A 39 13.68 -3.76 -1.17
C ARG A 39 13.17 -2.57 -0.33
N SER A 40 12.84 -1.44 -0.96
CA SER A 40 12.22 -0.31 -0.27
C SER A 40 10.86 -0.68 0.33
N ASP A 41 10.07 -1.47 -0.39
CA ASP A 41 8.75 -1.92 0.09
C ASP A 41 8.89 -2.81 1.34
N TRP A 42 9.93 -3.65 1.37
CA TRP A 42 10.25 -4.44 2.55
C TRP A 42 10.60 -3.57 3.76
N HIS A 43 11.40 -2.50 3.57
CA HIS A 43 11.72 -1.58 4.66
C HIS A 43 10.47 -0.87 5.19
N GLY A 44 9.56 -0.47 4.30
CA GLY A 44 8.27 0.10 4.69
C GLY A 44 7.42 -0.89 5.48
N TRP A 45 7.28 -2.13 4.98
CA TRP A 45 6.53 -3.19 5.66
C TRP A 45 7.13 -3.60 7.02
N MET A 46 8.45 -3.52 7.19
CA MET A 46 9.11 -3.79 8.46
C MET A 46 9.02 -2.65 9.48
N GLY A 47 8.42 -1.51 9.11
CA GLY A 47 8.27 -0.35 9.99
C GLY A 47 9.56 0.44 10.16
N HIS A 48 10.44 0.43 9.15
CA HIS A 48 11.66 1.25 9.14
C HIS A 48 11.46 2.64 8.52
N ASP A 49 10.24 2.96 8.08
CA ASP A 49 9.86 4.24 7.46
C ASP A 49 8.81 4.95 8.33
N ASP A 50 9.23 6.07 8.95
CA ASP A 50 8.37 6.90 9.82
C ASP A 50 7.22 7.59 9.05
N GLY A 51 7.23 7.57 7.71
CA GLY A 51 6.17 8.10 6.87
C GLY A 51 4.95 7.17 6.73
N ILE A 52 5.03 5.91 7.18
CA ILE A 52 3.98 4.93 6.99
C ILE A 52 3.04 4.88 8.21
N THR A 53 1.75 5.06 7.94
CA THR A 53 0.67 4.89 8.94
C THR A 53 -0.12 3.63 8.64
N LEU A 54 -0.39 2.82 9.67
CA LEU A 54 -1.18 1.59 9.59
C LEU A 54 -2.68 1.86 9.77
N PRO A 55 -3.57 1.12 9.09
CA PRO A 55 -3.28 0.12 8.04
C PRO A 55 -2.82 0.79 6.74
N HIS A 56 -1.91 0.13 6.02
CA HIS A 56 -1.33 0.67 4.79
C HIS A 56 -1.60 -0.23 3.58
N VAL A 57 -1.74 0.40 2.41
CA VAL A 57 -1.89 -0.20 1.07
C VAL A 57 -0.62 0.06 0.28
#